data_AF-A0A3D9FBS7-F1
#
_entry.id   AF-A0A3D9FBS7-F1
#
_cell.length_a   1.000
_cell.length_b   1.000
_cell.length_c   1.000
_cell.angle_alpha   90.00
_cell.angle_beta   90.00
_cell.angle_gamma   90.00
#
_symmetry.space_group_name_H-M   'P 1'
#
loop_
_entity.id
_entity.type
_entity.pdbx_description
1 polymer ?
#
loop_
_entity_poly.entity_id
_entity_poly.type
_entity_poly.pdbx_seq_one_letter_code
_entity_poly.pdbx_strand_id
1 'polypeptide(L)'
;MRIIATSALLAVASTLAACAGGPSNPGLTSLNQPVVSRTDYVFDVAANGDTLSYSEQARVADWFEALELGYGDRISIDDPSPYGTAGRRDSVAEIAGRYGLLLASQAPVTAGQVAPGHMRIVVSRTQAEVPNCPNWDRGSTFNYSGSATSNYGCSTNSNVAAMVANPEDLIRGQSGDSSGDPRTTSRAIGTYREATPTGTEGLQNEATSGGGN
;
A
#
# COMPACT_ATOMS: atom_id res chain seq x y z
N MET A 1 -14.57 -55.94 33.40
CA MET A 1 -13.18 -55.43 33.45
C MET A 1 -12.76 -54.66 32.20
N ARG A 2 -13.05 -55.14 30.97
CA ARG A 2 -12.70 -54.42 29.73
C ARG A 2 -13.30 -53.00 29.60
N ILE A 3 -14.55 -52.81 30.00
CA ILE A 3 -15.25 -51.51 29.92
C ILE A 3 -14.63 -50.45 30.86
N ILE A 4 -14.19 -50.87 32.06
CA ILE A 4 -13.57 -49.96 33.04
C ILE A 4 -12.16 -49.54 32.57
N ALA A 5 -11.41 -50.47 31.97
CA ALA A 5 -10.11 -50.19 31.40
C ALA A 5 -10.19 -49.22 30.20
N THR A 6 -11.20 -49.35 29.34
CA THR A 6 -11.40 -48.44 28.21
C THR A 6 -11.80 -47.03 28.67
N SER A 7 -12.63 -46.91 29.71
CA SER A 7 -13.02 -45.60 30.25
C SER A 7 -11.84 -44.88 30.92
N ALA A 8 -10.98 -45.61 31.63
CA ALA A 8 -9.79 -45.05 32.26
C ALA A 8 -8.76 -44.55 31.23
N LEU A 9 -8.55 -45.30 30.15
CA LEU A 9 -7.69 -44.89 29.03
C LEU A 9 -8.22 -43.63 28.33
N LEU A 10 -9.53 -43.52 28.12
CA LEU A 10 -10.14 -42.33 27.51
C LEU A 10 -10.00 -41.08 28.41
N ALA A 11 -10.19 -41.24 29.73
CA ALA A 11 -10.04 -40.15 30.70
C ALA A 11 -8.59 -39.62 30.72
N VAL A 12 -7.60 -40.51 30.79
CA VAL A 12 -6.19 -40.11 30.76
C VAL A 12 -5.81 -39.47 29.42
N ALA A 13 -6.28 -40.01 28.29
CA ALA A 13 -6.03 -39.42 26.97
C ALA A 13 -6.61 -38.01 26.82
N SER A 14 -7.80 -37.75 27.39
CA SER A 14 -8.43 -36.42 27.35
C SER A 14 -7.65 -35.35 28.14
N THR A 15 -6.93 -35.74 29.19
CA THR A 15 -6.09 -34.80 29.96
C THR A 15 -4.79 -34.39 29.25
N LEU A 16 -4.28 -35.20 28.31
CA LEU A 16 -3.07 -34.85 27.54
C LEU A 16 -3.36 -33.92 26.35
N ALA A 17 -4.61 -33.84 25.87
CA ALA A 17 -4.97 -32.96 24.77
C ALA A 17 -4.76 -31.46 25.10
N ALA A 18 -4.80 -31.09 26.39
CA ALA A 18 -4.50 -29.73 26.84
C ALA A 18 -3.00 -29.35 26.76
N CYS A 19 -2.10 -30.34 26.63
CA CYS A 19 -0.66 -30.13 26.49
C CYS A 19 -0.18 -30.21 25.03
N ALA A 20 -1.07 -30.48 24.07
CA ALA A 20 -0.76 -30.32 22.65
C ALA A 20 -0.68 -28.81 22.35
N GLY A 21 0.50 -28.24 22.59
CA GLY A 21 0.78 -26.84 22.26
C GLY A 21 0.48 -26.59 20.79
N GLY A 22 -0.34 -25.57 20.52
CA GLY A 22 -0.66 -25.15 19.15
C GLY A 22 0.59 -24.73 18.35
N PRO A 23 0.41 -24.27 17.11
CA PRO A 23 1.50 -23.89 16.21
C PRO A 23 2.57 -23.05 16.93
N SER A 24 3.84 -23.51 16.89
CA SER A 24 4.95 -22.86 17.58
C SER A 24 5.79 -22.02 16.61
N ASN A 25 5.99 -20.75 16.95
CA ASN A 25 6.89 -19.85 16.22
C ASN A 25 8.07 -19.44 17.12
N PRO A 26 9.16 -20.24 17.20
CA PRO A 26 10.32 -19.92 18.03
C PRO A 26 11.12 -18.70 17.54
N GLY A 27 10.85 -18.19 16.33
CA GLY A 27 11.44 -16.96 15.81
C GLY A 27 10.66 -15.70 16.21
N LEU A 28 11.16 -14.54 15.77
CA LEU A 28 10.50 -13.23 15.85
C LEU A 28 9.94 -12.79 14.49
N THR A 29 9.60 -13.75 13.62
CA THR A 29 8.95 -13.45 12.34
C THR A 29 7.45 -13.38 12.55
N SER A 30 6.77 -12.38 11.99
CA SER A 30 5.31 -12.37 11.98
C SER A 30 4.77 -13.45 11.03
N LEU A 31 3.81 -14.24 11.51
CA LEU A 31 3.10 -15.23 10.69
C LEU A 31 2.05 -14.57 9.80
N ASN A 32 1.43 -13.49 10.27
CA ASN A 32 0.40 -12.76 9.54
C ASN A 32 1.06 -11.59 8.81
N GLN A 33 1.47 -11.83 7.57
CA GLN A 33 2.09 -10.84 6.70
C GLN A 33 1.01 -10.10 5.89
N PRO A 34 1.24 -8.83 5.54
CA PRO A 34 0.40 -8.14 4.57
C PRO A 34 0.39 -8.88 3.22
N VAL A 35 -0.81 -9.13 2.70
CA VAL A 35 -1.05 -9.66 1.37
C VAL A 35 -1.55 -8.52 0.51
N VAL A 36 -0.91 -8.31 -0.63
CA VAL A 36 -1.30 -7.28 -1.59
C VAL A 36 -2.07 -7.94 -2.71
N SER A 37 -3.27 -7.42 -2.95
CA SER A 37 -4.11 -7.77 -4.09
C SER A 37 -4.15 -6.61 -5.07
N ARG A 38 -4.29 -6.93 -6.36
CA ARG A 38 -4.38 -5.96 -7.44
C ARG A 38 -5.50 -6.35 -8.39
N THR A 39 -6.34 -5.38 -8.73
CA THR A 39 -7.40 -5.53 -9.71
C THR A 39 -7.23 -4.49 -10.80
N ASP A 40 -7.21 -4.94 -12.06
CA ASP A 40 -7.10 -4.07 -13.23
C ASP A 40 -8.45 -4.02 -13.95
N TYR A 41 -9.08 -2.85 -13.97
CA TYR A 41 -10.29 -2.57 -14.71
C TYR A 41 -9.92 -1.98 -16.07
N VAL A 42 -10.48 -2.54 -17.13
CA VAL A 42 -10.17 -2.13 -18.51
C VAL A 42 -11.39 -1.52 -19.17
N PHE A 43 -11.19 -0.45 -19.93
CA PHE A 43 -12.24 0.20 -20.70
C PHE A 43 -11.68 0.66 -22.04
N ASP A 44 -12.27 0.15 -23.12
CA ASP A 44 -11.85 0.44 -24.48
C ASP A 44 -12.71 1.56 -25.07
N VAL A 45 -12.04 2.61 -25.55
CA VAL A 45 -12.67 3.79 -26.13
C VAL A 45 -12.24 3.99 -27.57
N ALA A 46 -13.12 4.56 -28.37
CA ALA A 46 -12.80 4.85 -29.76
C ALA A 46 -11.79 6.01 -29.85
N ALA A 47 -10.64 5.75 -30.46
CA ALA A 47 -9.50 6.66 -30.56
C ALA A 47 -9.35 7.18 -32.00
N ASN A 48 -10.46 7.65 -32.59
CA ASN A 48 -10.48 8.15 -33.96
C ASN A 48 -10.09 9.65 -33.97
N GLY A 49 -8.90 9.98 -34.48
CA GLY A 49 -8.40 11.37 -34.57
C GLY A 49 -7.40 11.75 -33.49
N ASP A 50 -7.01 13.02 -33.38
CA ASP A 50 -5.91 13.47 -32.51
C ASP A 50 -6.30 13.66 -31.03
N THR A 51 -7.58 13.81 -30.76
CA THR A 51 -8.16 13.94 -29.41
C THR A 51 -9.33 12.98 -29.26
N LEU A 52 -9.74 12.70 -28.01
CA LEU A 52 -10.97 11.94 -27.79
C LEU A 52 -12.19 12.78 -28.18
N SER A 53 -13.16 12.18 -28.86
CA SER A 53 -14.43 12.84 -29.15
C SER A 53 -15.17 13.16 -27.84
N TYR A 54 -16.02 14.19 -27.85
CA TYR A 54 -16.78 14.59 -26.66
C TYR A 54 -17.66 13.46 -26.10
N SER A 55 -18.21 12.60 -26.98
CA SER A 55 -18.99 11.44 -26.56
C SER A 55 -18.13 10.39 -25.84
N GLU A 56 -16.90 10.14 -26.30
CA GLU A 56 -15.99 9.20 -25.63
C GLU A 56 -15.46 9.78 -24.32
N GLN A 57 -15.19 11.09 -24.26
CA GLN A 57 -14.84 11.76 -23.01
C GLN A 57 -15.95 11.63 -21.95
N ALA A 58 -17.21 11.81 -22.34
CA ALA A 58 -18.35 11.62 -21.44
C ALA A 58 -18.43 10.16 -20.93
N ARG A 59 -18.26 9.17 -21.81
CA ARG A 59 -18.25 7.75 -21.43
C ARG A 59 -17.11 7.42 -20.44
N VAL A 60 -15.93 8.01 -20.62
CA VAL A 60 -14.80 7.84 -19.69
C VAL A 60 -15.13 8.47 -18.34
N ALA A 61 -15.70 9.68 -18.33
CA ALA A 61 -16.11 10.34 -17.10
C ALA A 61 -17.18 9.53 -16.34
N ASP A 62 -18.22 9.06 -17.02
CA ASP A 62 -19.27 8.22 -16.44
C ASP A 62 -18.70 6.90 -15.89
N TRP A 63 -17.72 6.31 -16.59
CA TRP A 63 -17.05 5.09 -16.12
C TRP A 63 -16.19 5.34 -14.88
N PHE A 64 -15.47 6.47 -14.84
CA PHE A 64 -14.69 6.88 -13.67
C PHE A 64 -15.57 7.16 -12.45
N GLU A 65 -16.74 7.78 -12.66
CA GLU A 65 -17.74 7.98 -11.62
C GLU A 65 -18.30 6.65 -11.12
N ALA A 66 -18.67 5.73 -12.03
CA ALA A 66 -19.19 4.42 -11.67
C ALA A 66 -18.19 3.53 -10.93
N LEU A 67 -16.88 3.70 -11.19
CA LEU A 67 -15.81 3.03 -10.45
C LEU A 67 -15.51 3.66 -9.08
N GLU A 68 -16.10 4.83 -8.80
CA GLU A 68 -15.80 5.63 -7.62
C GLU A 68 -14.28 5.84 -7.49
N LEU A 69 -13.68 6.45 -8.52
CA LEU A 69 -12.25 6.70 -8.52
C LEU A 69 -11.83 7.47 -7.28
N GLY A 70 -10.81 6.94 -6.60
CA GLY A 70 -10.35 7.45 -5.33
C GLY A 70 -8.84 7.52 -5.22
N TYR A 71 -8.40 7.97 -4.05
CA TYR A 71 -6.99 7.96 -3.71
C TYR A 71 -6.43 6.52 -3.76
N GLY A 72 -5.27 6.35 -4.40
CA GLY A 72 -4.60 5.06 -4.56
C GLY A 72 -4.89 4.38 -5.90
N ASP A 73 -5.91 4.81 -6.65
CA ASP A 73 -6.15 4.30 -8.00
C ASP A 73 -5.09 4.82 -8.97
N ARG A 74 -4.57 3.93 -9.83
CA ARG A 74 -3.59 4.27 -10.86
C ARG A 74 -4.23 4.12 -12.24
N ILE A 75 -4.25 5.22 -12.99
CA ILE A 75 -4.80 5.26 -14.34
C ILE A 75 -3.65 5.16 -15.33
N SER A 76 -3.77 4.29 -16.32
CA SER A 76 -2.79 4.15 -17.40
C SER A 76 -3.50 3.97 -18.73
N ILE A 77 -2.76 4.23 -19.81
CA ILE A 77 -3.28 4.19 -21.17
C ILE A 77 -2.42 3.24 -21.98
N ASP A 78 -3.07 2.22 -22.53
CA ASP A 78 -2.54 1.30 -23.53
C ASP A 78 -3.13 1.68 -24.89
N ASP A 79 -2.33 2.37 -25.71
CA ASP A 79 -2.70 2.75 -27.08
C ASP A 79 -1.85 1.92 -28.06
N PRO A 80 -2.45 1.04 -28.87
CA PRO A 80 -1.72 0.24 -29.85
C PRO A 80 -1.17 1.08 -31.02
N SER A 81 -1.58 2.35 -31.15
CA SER A 81 -1.02 3.28 -32.13
C SER A 81 0.39 3.72 -31.71
N PRO A 82 1.44 3.46 -32.53
CA PRO A 82 2.81 3.88 -32.21
C PRO A 82 2.98 5.41 -32.15
N TYR A 83 2.03 6.16 -32.71
CA TYR A 83 1.94 7.62 -32.65
C TYR A 83 0.76 8.10 -31.80
N GLY A 84 0.32 7.29 -30.83
CA GLY A 84 -0.79 7.60 -29.92
C GLY A 84 -0.73 9.06 -29.48
N THR A 85 -1.71 9.84 -29.95
CA THR A 85 -1.57 11.29 -30.00
C THR A 85 -1.59 11.86 -28.58
N ALA A 86 -0.64 12.77 -28.27
CA ALA A 86 -0.59 13.45 -26.98
C ALA A 86 -1.97 14.03 -26.58
N GLY A 87 -2.72 14.56 -27.54
CA GLY A 87 -4.07 15.09 -27.33
C GLY A 87 -5.09 14.08 -26.77
N ARG A 88 -5.00 12.79 -27.12
CA ARG A 88 -5.87 11.75 -26.52
C ARG A 88 -5.51 11.49 -25.07
N ARG A 89 -4.21 11.41 -24.77
CA ARG A 89 -3.71 11.27 -23.40
C ARG A 89 -4.10 12.49 -22.57
N ASP A 90 -3.97 13.68 -23.11
CA ASP A 90 -4.35 14.93 -22.46
C ASP A 90 -5.85 14.98 -22.16
N SER A 91 -6.69 14.48 -23.09
CA SER A 91 -8.15 14.39 -22.86
C SER A 91 -8.49 13.49 -21.65
N VAL A 92 -7.83 12.33 -21.52
CA VAL A 92 -8.03 11.45 -20.36
C VAL A 92 -7.39 12.05 -19.10
N ALA A 93 -6.23 12.70 -19.22
CA ALA A 93 -5.55 13.36 -18.11
C ALA A 93 -6.39 14.50 -17.51
N GLU A 94 -7.11 15.26 -18.33
CA GLU A 94 -8.01 16.32 -17.88
C GLU A 94 -9.16 15.75 -17.05
N ILE A 95 -9.75 14.64 -17.49
CA ILE A 95 -10.83 13.95 -16.75
C ILE A 95 -10.29 13.37 -15.45
N ALA A 96 -9.15 12.68 -15.49
CA ALA A 96 -8.48 12.14 -14.31
C ALA A 96 -8.10 13.23 -13.29
N GLY A 97 -7.69 14.40 -13.78
CA GLY A 97 -7.32 15.55 -12.94
C GLY A 97 -8.45 16.06 -12.06
N ARG A 98 -9.72 15.82 -12.42
CA ARG A 98 -10.89 16.14 -11.58
C ARG A 98 -10.93 15.34 -10.29
N TYR A 99 -10.31 14.15 -10.30
CA TYR A 99 -10.15 13.29 -9.13
C TYR A 99 -8.80 13.50 -8.43
N GLY A 100 -7.98 14.46 -8.89
CA GLY A 100 -6.62 14.67 -8.37
C GLY A 100 -5.64 13.56 -8.75
N LEU A 101 -5.97 12.74 -9.76
CA LEU A 101 -5.16 11.61 -10.21
C LEU A 101 -4.34 11.98 -11.46
N LEU A 102 -3.16 11.38 -11.57
CA LEU A 102 -2.26 11.54 -12.71
C LEU A 102 -2.18 10.24 -13.50
N LEU A 103 -1.93 10.36 -14.80
CA LEU A 103 -1.68 9.20 -15.65
C LEU A 103 -0.30 8.60 -15.33
N ALA A 104 -0.27 7.28 -15.15
CA ALA A 104 0.96 6.52 -15.07
C ALA A 104 1.65 6.43 -16.44
N SER A 105 2.97 6.39 -16.41
CA SER A 105 3.82 6.33 -17.60
C SER A 105 3.67 5.01 -18.37
N GLN A 106 3.40 3.91 -17.66
CA GLN A 106 3.33 2.58 -18.25
C GLN A 106 2.03 1.88 -17.88
N ALA A 107 1.35 1.35 -18.90
CA ALA A 107 0.21 0.47 -18.72
C ALA A 107 0.66 -0.96 -18.37
N PRO A 108 -0.08 -1.65 -17.50
CA PRO A 108 0.18 -3.06 -17.25
C PRO A 108 -0.20 -3.92 -18.45
N VAL A 109 0.32 -5.15 -18.45
CA VAL A 109 -0.09 -6.15 -19.44
C VAL A 109 -1.52 -6.58 -19.12
N THR A 110 -2.46 -6.18 -19.96
CA THR A 110 -3.88 -6.57 -19.84
C THR A 110 -4.21 -7.75 -20.75
N ALA A 111 -5.25 -8.51 -20.37
CA ALA A 111 -5.72 -9.62 -21.19
C ALA A 111 -6.50 -9.10 -22.41
N GLY A 112 -6.26 -9.71 -23.58
CA GLY A 112 -6.94 -9.37 -24.83
C GLY A 112 -6.26 -8.23 -25.61
N GLN A 113 -6.39 -8.28 -26.93
CA GLN A 113 -5.86 -7.27 -27.84
C GLN A 113 -6.77 -6.04 -27.86
N VAL A 114 -6.17 -4.84 -27.93
CA VAL A 114 -6.92 -3.61 -28.19
C VAL A 114 -7.27 -3.58 -29.67
N ALA A 115 -8.56 -3.40 -29.99
CA ALA A 115 -9.01 -3.35 -31.37
C ALA A 115 -8.38 -2.16 -32.13
N PRO A 116 -8.10 -2.29 -33.44
CA PRO A 116 -7.59 -1.17 -34.24
C PRO A 116 -8.52 0.04 -34.16
N GLY A 117 -7.96 1.23 -33.97
CA GLY A 117 -8.74 2.47 -33.81
C GLY A 117 -9.34 2.66 -32.41
N HIS A 118 -9.04 1.78 -31.46
CA HIS A 118 -9.38 1.95 -30.05
C HIS A 118 -8.13 2.15 -29.21
N MET A 119 -8.31 2.79 -28.05
CA MET A 119 -7.32 2.85 -26.98
C MET A 119 -7.94 2.25 -25.72
N ARG A 120 -7.13 1.61 -24.90
CA ARG A 120 -7.54 1.02 -23.63
C ARG A 120 -7.10 1.89 -22.48
N ILE A 121 -8.06 2.27 -21.65
CA ILE A 121 -7.80 2.91 -20.37
C ILE A 121 -7.84 1.82 -19.31
N VAL A 122 -6.81 1.77 -18.47
CA VAL A 122 -6.68 0.79 -17.40
C VAL A 122 -6.64 1.51 -16.07
N VAL A 123 -7.56 1.16 -15.19
CA VAL A 123 -7.57 1.60 -13.79
C VAL A 123 -7.10 0.42 -12.94
N SER A 124 -5.93 0.56 -12.35
CA SER A 124 -5.34 -0.41 -11.43
C SER A 124 -5.62 0.01 -10.00
N ARG A 125 -6.34 -0.84 -9.25
CA ARG A 125 -6.59 -0.68 -7.82
C ARG A 125 -5.79 -1.73 -7.05
N THR A 126 -5.00 -1.28 -6.09
CA THR A 126 -4.21 -2.15 -5.22
C THR A 126 -4.66 -2.00 -3.77
N GLN A 127 -4.74 -3.12 -3.06
CA GLN A 127 -5.15 -3.15 -1.66
C GLN A 127 -4.23 -4.07 -0.87
N ALA A 128 -3.81 -3.64 0.31
CA ALA A 128 -3.11 -4.48 1.27
C ALA A 128 -4.05 -4.84 2.42
N GLU A 129 -4.07 -6.12 2.77
CA GLU A 129 -4.77 -6.60 3.98
C GLU A 129 -3.94 -7.69 4.66
N VAL A 130 -4.11 -7.84 5.97
CA VAL A 130 -3.46 -8.91 6.73
C VAL A 130 -4.52 -9.95 7.04
N PRO A 131 -4.59 -11.08 6.29
CA PRO A 131 -5.58 -12.10 6.56
C PRO A 131 -5.32 -12.76 7.92
N ASN A 132 -6.38 -13.34 8.49
CA ASN A 132 -6.34 -14.10 9.74
C ASN A 132 -5.96 -13.29 11.00
N CYS A 133 -6.06 -11.95 10.98
CA CYS A 133 -5.92 -11.12 12.17
C CYS A 133 -7.30 -10.64 12.69
N PRO A 134 -7.59 -10.71 14.00
CA PRO A 134 -6.78 -11.35 15.05
C PRO A 134 -6.76 -12.89 14.92
N ASN A 135 -5.60 -13.49 15.18
CA ASN A 135 -5.39 -14.94 15.11
C ASN A 135 -5.54 -15.57 16.51
N TRP A 136 -6.50 -16.47 16.67
CA TRP A 136 -6.75 -17.20 17.93
C TRP A 136 -6.48 -18.71 17.83
N ASP A 137 -5.74 -19.14 16.81
CA ASP A 137 -5.40 -20.56 16.58
C ASP A 137 -4.62 -21.16 17.75
N ARG A 138 -3.89 -20.32 18.49
CA ARG A 138 -3.25 -20.68 19.75
C ARG A 138 -4.07 -20.13 20.92
N GLY A 139 -4.60 -21.03 21.74
CA GLY A 139 -5.23 -20.67 23.01
C GLY A 139 -4.24 -20.04 24.00
N SER A 140 -4.77 -19.35 25.03
CA SER A 140 -3.99 -18.72 26.11
C SER A 140 -3.39 -19.76 27.08
N THR A 141 -2.54 -20.66 26.57
CA THR A 141 -1.83 -21.66 27.37
C THR A 141 -0.40 -21.24 27.66
N PHE A 142 0.24 -21.89 28.63
CA PHE A 142 1.64 -21.66 28.93
C PHE A 142 2.54 -21.92 27.71
N ASN A 143 3.54 -21.07 27.54
CA ASN A 143 4.47 -21.11 26.42
C ASN A 143 5.86 -21.54 26.88
N TYR A 144 6.12 -22.85 26.89
CA TYR A 144 7.41 -23.40 27.32
C TYR A 144 8.50 -23.35 26.23
N SER A 145 8.12 -23.10 24.98
CA SER A 145 9.03 -23.06 23.83
C SER A 145 9.59 -21.66 23.52
N GLY A 146 9.27 -20.64 24.32
CA GLY A 146 9.70 -19.26 24.08
C GLY A 146 9.18 -18.66 22.76
N SER A 147 8.10 -19.21 22.21
CA SER A 147 7.61 -18.83 20.88
C SER A 147 6.85 -17.50 20.87
N ALA A 148 6.90 -16.75 19.78
CA ALA A 148 6.03 -15.61 19.56
C ALA A 148 4.54 -16.04 19.59
N THR A 149 3.65 -15.11 19.93
CA THR A 149 2.19 -15.35 19.95
C THR A 149 1.65 -15.43 18.52
N SER A 150 0.50 -16.07 18.31
CA SER A 150 -0.14 -16.11 16.97
C SER A 150 -0.54 -14.73 16.46
N ASN A 151 -0.77 -13.78 17.37
CA ASN A 151 -1.04 -12.38 17.07
C ASN A 151 0.22 -11.54 16.87
N TYR A 152 1.42 -12.14 16.93
CA TYR A 152 2.66 -11.40 16.79
C TYR A 152 2.73 -10.71 15.42
N GLY A 153 2.80 -9.38 15.43
CA GLY A 153 2.80 -8.54 14.26
C GLY A 153 1.41 -8.19 13.70
N CYS A 154 0.30 -8.76 14.19
CA CYS A 154 -1.04 -8.44 13.65
C CYS A 154 -1.33 -6.94 13.69
N SER A 155 -1.17 -6.29 14.84
CA SER A 155 -1.44 -4.85 14.98
C SER A 155 -0.49 -3.99 14.11
N THR A 156 0.81 -4.30 14.14
CA THR A 156 1.78 -3.53 13.35
C THR A 156 1.54 -3.70 11.86
N ASN A 157 1.38 -4.92 11.38
CA ASN A 157 1.19 -5.22 9.96
C ASN A 157 -0.17 -4.73 9.46
N SER A 158 -1.24 -4.82 10.27
CA SER A 158 -2.55 -4.30 9.89
C SER A 158 -2.52 -2.77 9.79
N ASN A 159 -1.84 -2.10 10.71
CA ASN A 159 -1.69 -0.65 10.65
C ASN A 159 -0.84 -0.22 9.45
N VAL A 160 0.26 -0.93 9.16
CA VAL A 160 1.08 -0.66 7.97
C VAL A 160 0.26 -0.88 6.69
N ALA A 161 -0.50 -1.97 6.60
CA ALA A 161 -1.37 -2.25 5.45
C ALA A 161 -2.46 -1.18 5.25
N ALA A 162 -3.01 -0.64 6.34
CA ALA A 162 -4.03 0.41 6.28
C ALA A 162 -3.47 1.82 6.01
N MET A 163 -2.21 2.08 6.40
CA MET A 163 -1.59 3.41 6.32
C MET A 163 -0.75 3.61 5.06
N VAL A 164 -0.31 2.52 4.40
CA VAL A 164 0.55 2.63 3.23
C VAL A 164 -0.20 3.29 2.07
N ALA A 165 0.41 4.32 1.49
CA ALA A 165 -0.17 5.06 0.37
C ALA A 165 -0.32 4.20 -0.89
N ASN A 166 0.70 3.40 -1.21
CA ASN A 166 0.69 2.46 -2.32
C ASN A 166 1.03 1.04 -1.82
N PRO A 167 0.06 0.12 -1.77
CA PRO A 167 0.27 -1.27 -1.38
C PRO A 167 1.37 -2.02 -2.17
N GLU A 168 1.63 -1.69 -3.44
CA GLU A 168 2.70 -2.34 -4.22
C GLU A 168 4.09 -2.14 -3.60
N ASP A 169 4.27 -1.08 -2.81
CA ASP A 169 5.55 -0.74 -2.18
C ASP A 169 5.92 -1.76 -1.10
N LEU A 170 4.95 -2.51 -0.57
CA LEU A 170 5.20 -3.63 0.36
C LEU A 170 5.88 -4.83 -0.30
N ILE A 171 5.82 -4.94 -1.64
CA ILE A 171 6.44 -6.03 -2.39
C ILE A 171 7.79 -5.61 -2.94
N ARG A 172 7.83 -4.53 -3.72
CA ARG A 172 9.00 -4.15 -4.52
C ARG A 172 9.65 -2.84 -4.08
N GLY A 173 8.96 -2.05 -3.26
CA GLY A 173 9.33 -0.66 -2.98
C GLY A 173 9.28 0.23 -4.22
N GLN A 174 9.33 1.54 -4.01
CA GLN A 174 9.52 2.47 -5.10
C GLN A 174 11.01 2.51 -5.46
N SER A 175 11.33 2.22 -6.71
CA SER A 175 12.59 2.65 -7.29
C SER A 175 12.59 4.17 -7.27
N GLY A 176 13.42 4.76 -6.41
CA GLY A 176 13.56 6.21 -6.34
C GLY A 176 13.81 6.78 -7.73
N ASP A 177 13.13 7.87 -8.06
CA ASP A 177 13.37 8.57 -9.31
C ASP A 177 14.86 8.91 -9.39
N SER A 178 15.51 8.65 -10.52
CA SER A 178 16.97 8.69 -10.65
C SER A 178 17.59 10.09 -10.55
N SER A 179 16.93 11.04 -9.90
CA SER A 179 17.48 12.35 -9.58
C SER A 179 16.81 12.91 -8.34
N GLY A 180 17.42 12.67 -7.18
CA GLY A 180 17.52 13.78 -6.24
C GLY A 180 18.18 14.92 -7.02
N ASP A 181 17.44 15.99 -7.31
CA ASP A 181 17.98 17.10 -8.08
C ASP A 181 19.27 17.57 -7.40
N PRO A 182 20.44 17.46 -8.07
CA PRO A 182 21.71 17.80 -7.47
C PRO A 182 21.70 19.25 -6.94
N ARG A 183 20.90 20.14 -7.55
CA ARG A 183 20.72 21.52 -7.07
C ARG A 183 20.00 21.59 -5.73
N THR A 184 18.99 20.75 -5.52
CA THR A 184 18.26 20.67 -4.25
C THR A 184 19.17 20.09 -3.16
N THR A 185 19.94 19.04 -3.46
CA THR A 185 20.92 18.49 -2.50
C THR A 185 22.06 19.47 -2.20
N SER A 186 22.59 20.18 -3.20
CA SER A 186 23.65 21.17 -2.99
C SER A 186 23.16 22.38 -2.22
N ARG A 187 21.89 22.78 -2.40
CA ARG A 187 21.28 23.88 -1.65
C ARG A 187 21.17 23.54 -0.17
N ALA A 188 20.70 22.33 0.17
CA ALA A 188 20.63 21.89 1.57
C ALA A 188 22.02 21.86 2.24
N ILE A 189 23.04 21.36 1.52
CA ILE A 189 24.43 21.36 1.99
C ILE A 189 24.96 22.79 2.16
N GLY A 190 24.67 23.69 1.21
CA GLY A 190 25.02 25.10 1.27
C GLY A 190 24.39 25.78 2.49
N THR A 191 23.08 25.63 2.68
CA THR A 191 22.37 26.19 3.84
C THR A 191 22.90 25.65 5.17
N TYR A 192 23.28 24.37 5.24
CA TYR A 192 23.87 23.80 6.46
C TYR A 192 25.26 24.37 6.75
N ARG A 193 26.07 24.61 5.71
CA ARG A 193 27.41 25.20 5.85
C ARG A 193 27.38 26.70 6.18
N GLU A 194 26.40 27.40 5.64
CA GLU A 194 26.20 28.85 5.84
C GLU A 194 25.41 29.16 7.11
N ALA A 195 24.73 28.17 7.71
CA ALA A 195 24.01 28.36 8.96
C ALA A 195 24.98 28.77 10.08
N THR A 196 24.80 29.99 10.59
CA THR A 196 25.57 30.50 11.72
C THR A 196 25.32 29.60 12.94
N PRO A 197 26.36 29.08 13.62
CA PRO A 197 26.19 28.23 14.79
C PRO A 197 25.36 28.93 15.88
N THR A 198 24.39 28.24 16.47
CA THR A 198 23.46 28.80 17.48
C THR A 198 24.12 29.29 18.78
N GLY A 199 25.44 29.21 18.89
CA GLY A 199 26.23 29.75 20.00
C GLY A 199 26.84 31.13 19.74
N THR A 200 26.74 31.69 18.53
CA THR A 200 27.33 33.02 18.21
C THR A 200 26.51 34.21 18.70
N GLU A 201 25.23 34.04 19.01
CA GLU A 201 24.36 35.12 19.53
C GLU A 201 24.49 35.34 21.05
N GLY A 202 25.37 34.57 21.72
CA GLY A 202 25.57 34.66 23.17
C GLY A 202 24.39 34.11 23.97
N LEU A 203 24.58 33.96 25.29
CA LEU A 203 23.51 33.60 26.21
C LEU A 203 22.56 34.80 26.34
N GLN A 204 21.24 34.57 26.26
CA GLN A 204 20.27 35.62 26.56
C GLN A 204 20.44 36.05 28.03
N ASN A 205 20.69 37.34 28.25
CA ASN A 205 20.72 37.89 29.60
C ASN A 205 19.28 38.02 30.11
N GLU A 206 18.80 37.02 30.84
CA GLU A 206 17.59 37.18 31.65
C GLU A 206 17.89 38.12 32.82
N ALA A 207 17.27 39.30 32.81
CA ALA A 207 17.30 40.22 33.93
C ALA A 207 16.21 39.82 34.95
N THR A 208 16.60 39.17 36.05
CA THR A 208 15.74 39.05 37.23
C THR A 208 15.76 40.36 38.01
N SER A 209 15.02 41.37 37.55
CA SER A 209 14.70 42.54 38.37
C SER A 209 13.21 42.60 38.63
N GLY A 210 12.80 42.15 39.82
CA GLY A 210 11.42 42.21 40.26
C GLY A 210 11.17 41.55 41.61
N GLY A 211 12.13 41.66 42.54
CA GLY A 211 11.93 41.33 43.94
C GLY A 211 11.95 42.61 44.76
N GLY A 212 10.86 42.92 45.45
CA GLY A 212 10.78 44.00 46.44
C GLY A 212 9.35 44.38 46.82
N ASN A 213 8.90 43.80 47.94
CA ASN A 213 7.79 44.12 48.86
C ASN A 213 6.74 45.18 48.48
#